data_AF-A0A959FLC2-F1
#
_entry.id   AF-A0A959FLC2-F1
#
_cell.length_a   1.000
_cell.length_b   1.000
_cell.length_c   1.000
_cell.angle_alpha   90.00
_cell.angle_beta   90.00
_cell.angle_gamma   90.00
#
_symmetry.space_group_name_H-M   'P 1'
#
loop_
_entity.id
_entity.type
_entity.pdbx_description
1 polymer ?
#
loop_
_entity_poly.entity_id
_entity_poly.type
_entity_poly.pdbx_seq_one_letter_code
_entity_poly.pdbx_strand_id
1 'polypeptide(L)'
;MRATPFNRQILIVSLILCWLGQASSLFAQDGSFAGIIATEEDETVAGVLVVLTNPEAQISITTNADGQYVFPGSPVTAVPLTITPTRDDNWQNGVSTFDRILITKHILGIQLLDSPYKLIAADVNNNGQISVLDLIALQQIILDPSSASINNTSWRFIPASYDFLDPTDPWQEPIPVHQVILSLEPSIIDVDFVAIKIGDVNGSAVAN
;
A
#
# COMPACT_ATOMS: atom_id res chain seq x y z
N MET A 1 -21.05 28.63 74.20
CA MET A 1 -21.93 27.44 74.06
C MET A 1 -23.00 27.74 73.02
N ARG A 2 -23.37 26.72 72.22
CA ARG A 2 -24.20 26.69 70.98
C ARG A 2 -23.40 27.02 69.71
N ALA A 3 -22.92 26.03 68.95
CA ALA A 3 -23.60 25.00 68.13
C ALA A 3 -23.99 25.52 66.72
N THR A 4 -23.50 24.78 65.71
CA THR A 4 -23.54 24.87 64.23
C THR A 4 -24.97 24.64 63.66
N PRO A 5 -25.28 24.36 62.35
CA PRO A 5 -24.48 24.26 61.11
C PRO A 5 -25.13 24.77 59.76
N PHE A 6 -24.31 24.84 58.70
CA PHE A 6 -24.45 24.33 57.30
C PHE A 6 -25.84 24.20 56.59
N ASN A 7 -26.00 24.79 55.38
CA ASN A 7 -26.53 24.17 54.13
C ASN A 7 -26.65 25.22 52.97
N ARG A 8 -25.97 25.06 51.83
CA ARG A 8 -26.35 24.38 50.55
C ARG A 8 -27.02 25.27 49.48
N GLN A 9 -26.30 25.37 48.37
CA GLN A 9 -26.74 25.27 46.96
C GLN A 9 -27.22 26.50 46.14
N ILE A 10 -26.46 26.69 45.06
CA ILE A 10 -26.85 27.01 43.67
C ILE A 10 -27.37 28.43 43.38
N LEU A 11 -26.57 29.19 42.62
CA LEU A 11 -27.06 29.95 41.47
C LEU A 11 -25.92 30.15 40.45
N ILE A 12 -26.21 29.71 39.23
CA ILE A 12 -25.41 29.81 38.01
C ILE A 12 -25.48 31.26 37.52
N VAL A 13 -24.34 31.89 37.20
CA VAL A 13 -24.29 33.00 36.23
C VAL A 13 -23.03 32.85 35.37
N SER A 14 -23.29 32.63 34.08
CA SER A 14 -22.32 32.53 33.00
C SER A 14 -21.62 33.85 32.67
N LEU A 15 -20.53 33.71 31.89
CA LEU A 15 -19.88 34.68 31.00
C LEU A 15 -18.89 35.68 31.61
N ILE A 16 -17.60 35.34 31.49
CA ILE A 16 -16.58 36.28 30.99
C ILE A 16 -15.66 35.53 30.03
N LEU A 17 -15.80 35.80 28.73
CA LEU A 17 -14.75 35.57 27.73
C LEU A 17 -13.58 36.52 28.07
N CYS A 18 -12.40 35.97 28.33
CA CYS A 18 -11.16 36.74 28.22
C CYS A 18 -10.18 35.96 27.33
N TRP A 19 -9.84 36.61 26.22
CA TRP A 19 -9.01 36.17 25.13
C TRP A 19 -7.57 36.56 25.48
N LEU A 20 -6.68 35.61 25.77
CA LEU A 20 -5.22 35.77 25.67
C LEU A 20 -4.52 34.43 26.00
N GLY A 21 -3.93 33.84 24.98
CA GLY A 21 -2.63 33.17 25.06
C GLY A 21 -2.48 31.96 26.00
N GLN A 22 -2.50 30.78 25.37
CA GLN A 22 -1.85 29.54 25.80
C GLN A 22 -2.46 28.81 27.01
N ALA A 23 -3.14 27.71 26.73
CA ALA A 23 -2.59 26.35 26.89
C ALA A 23 -3.73 25.36 27.10
N SER A 24 -4.17 24.75 26.00
CA SER A 24 -4.64 23.38 26.04
C SER A 24 -4.59 22.86 24.61
N SER A 25 -3.38 22.62 24.10
CA SER A 25 -3.18 21.46 23.22
C SER A 25 -3.48 20.24 24.09
N LEU A 26 -4.77 19.96 24.26
CA LEU A 26 -5.29 18.70 24.78
C LEU A 26 -4.88 17.66 23.77
N PHE A 27 -3.69 17.10 23.97
CA PHE A 27 -3.08 15.97 23.28
C PHE A 27 -3.74 15.67 21.94
N ALA A 28 -3.33 16.39 20.90
CA ALA A 28 -3.26 15.76 19.59
C ALA A 28 -2.18 14.69 19.77
N GLN A 29 -2.59 13.53 20.29
CA GLN A 29 -1.77 12.34 20.22
C GLN A 29 -1.89 11.99 18.73
N ASP A 30 -1.01 12.61 17.95
CA ASP A 30 -1.04 12.49 16.50
C ASP A 30 -0.41 11.14 16.18
N GLY A 31 -1.26 10.14 15.95
CA GLY A 31 -0.83 8.93 15.26
C GLY A 31 -0.38 9.29 13.83
N SER A 32 0.40 8.43 13.21
CA SER A 32 0.79 8.58 11.81
C SER A 32 0.73 7.23 11.12
N PHE A 33 0.22 7.21 9.89
CA PHE A 33 0.42 6.07 9.01
C PHE A 33 1.63 6.34 8.15
N ALA A 34 2.59 5.44 8.19
CA ALA A 34 3.80 5.54 7.39
C ALA A 34 4.13 4.17 6.82
N GLY A 35 5.04 4.15 5.86
CA GLY A 35 5.57 2.89 5.36
C GLY A 35 6.59 3.11 4.26
N ILE A 36 7.22 2.01 3.89
CA ILE A 36 8.15 1.90 2.77
C ILE A 36 7.52 0.99 1.72
N ILE A 37 7.68 1.39 0.46
CA ILE A 37 7.37 0.55 -0.68
C ILE A 37 8.69 0.14 -1.31
N ALA A 38 8.95 -1.17 -1.38
CA ALA A 38 10.15 -1.75 -1.95
C ALA A 38 9.82 -3.01 -2.77
N THR A 39 10.70 -3.41 -3.67
CA THR A 39 10.59 -4.70 -4.38
C THR A 39 10.93 -5.86 -3.45
N GLU A 40 10.74 -7.11 -3.92
CA GLU A 40 11.15 -8.30 -3.16
C GLU A 40 12.68 -8.39 -2.95
N GLU A 41 13.47 -7.62 -3.69
CA GLU A 41 14.93 -7.53 -3.60
C GLU A 41 15.40 -6.34 -2.73
N ASP A 42 14.48 -5.78 -1.94
CA ASP A 42 14.68 -4.61 -1.06
C ASP A 42 15.05 -3.30 -1.80
N GLU A 43 14.77 -3.19 -3.11
CA GLU A 43 14.93 -1.94 -3.85
C GLU A 43 13.73 -1.02 -3.58
N THR A 44 13.98 0.16 -3.02
CA THR A 44 12.93 1.15 -2.72
C THR A 44 12.27 1.68 -3.99
N VAL A 45 10.97 1.95 -3.97
CA VAL A 45 10.21 2.40 -5.15
C VAL A 45 9.64 3.81 -4.95
N ALA A 46 10.20 4.78 -5.66
CA ALA A 46 9.70 6.15 -5.69
C ALA A 46 8.48 6.32 -6.61
N GLY A 47 7.76 7.44 -6.46
CA GLY A 47 6.71 7.83 -7.41
C GLY A 47 5.41 7.02 -7.31
N VAL A 48 5.24 6.18 -6.28
CA VAL A 48 4.00 5.42 -6.06
C VAL A 48 2.98 6.34 -5.41
N LEU A 49 1.78 6.42 -5.99
CA LEU A 49 0.66 7.15 -5.40
C LEU A 49 0.00 6.29 -4.33
N VAL A 50 0.14 6.68 -3.07
CA VAL A 50 -0.51 6.03 -1.93
C VAL A 50 -1.75 6.81 -1.56
N VAL A 51 -2.90 6.13 -1.52
CA VAL A 51 -4.19 6.74 -1.20
C VAL A 51 -4.70 6.17 0.12
N LEU A 52 -4.91 7.04 1.10
CA LEU A 52 -5.62 6.75 2.34
C LEU A 52 -7.10 7.13 2.15
N THR A 53 -8.00 6.17 2.35
CA THR A 53 -9.44 6.38 2.22
C THR A 53 -10.19 5.97 3.48
N ASN A 54 -11.27 6.70 3.76
CA ASN A 54 -12.34 6.29 4.65
C ASN A 54 -13.68 6.67 4.00
N PRO A 55 -14.83 6.35 4.61
CA PRO A 55 -16.14 6.69 4.02
C PRO A 55 -16.41 8.20 3.81
N GLU A 56 -15.65 9.09 4.44
CA GLU A 56 -15.90 10.55 4.45
C GLU A 56 -14.81 11.36 3.73
N ALA A 57 -13.62 10.81 3.57
CA ALA A 57 -12.42 11.52 3.12
C ALA A 57 -11.45 10.60 2.37
N GLN A 58 -10.69 11.22 1.47
CA GLN A 58 -9.59 10.62 0.75
C GLN A 58 -8.40 11.58 0.77
N ILE A 59 -7.23 11.06 1.14
CA ILE A 59 -5.96 11.80 1.14
C ILE A 59 -4.97 10.96 0.33
N SER A 60 -4.10 11.61 -0.44
CA SER A 60 -3.06 10.91 -1.18
C SER A 60 -1.71 11.58 -1.01
N ILE A 61 -0.66 10.75 -1.03
CA ILE A 61 0.74 11.16 -1.03
C ILE A 61 1.50 10.32 -2.05
N THR A 62 2.65 10.80 -2.51
CA THR A 62 3.53 10.05 -3.40
C THR A 62 4.80 9.65 -2.64
N THR A 63 5.29 8.42 -2.85
CA THR A 63 6.54 7.97 -2.23
C THR A 63 7.73 8.83 -2.68
N ASN A 64 8.64 9.11 -1.75
CA ASN A 64 9.89 9.82 -2.02
C ASN A 64 10.94 8.90 -2.66
N ALA A 65 12.17 9.41 -2.87
CA ALA A 65 13.28 8.64 -3.45
C ALA A 65 13.71 7.41 -2.61
N ASP A 66 13.40 7.42 -1.31
CA ASP A 66 13.68 6.31 -0.39
C ASP A 66 12.47 5.35 -0.29
N GLY A 67 11.48 5.46 -1.19
CA GLY A 67 10.26 4.65 -1.18
C GLY A 67 9.30 4.92 -0.02
N GLN A 68 9.57 5.97 0.78
CA GLN A 68 8.81 6.27 1.99
C GLN A 68 7.58 7.11 1.69
N TYR A 69 6.51 6.86 2.44
CA TYR A 69 5.34 7.72 2.52
C TYR A 69 4.90 7.92 3.97
N VAL A 70 4.31 9.09 4.26
CA VAL A 70 3.81 9.42 5.61
C VAL A 70 2.54 10.24 5.48
N PHE A 71 1.47 9.80 6.13
CA PHE A 71 0.26 10.57 6.37
C PHE A 71 0.35 11.19 7.78
N PRO A 72 0.75 12.47 7.90
CA PRO A 72 0.83 13.12 9.20
C PRO A 72 -0.57 13.37 9.75
N GLY A 73 -0.74 13.17 11.07
CA GLY A 73 -2.02 13.41 11.74
C GLY A 73 -3.08 12.41 11.29
N SER A 74 -2.99 11.19 11.81
CA SER A 74 -4.03 10.20 11.64
C SER A 74 -5.25 10.58 12.47
N PRO A 75 -6.46 10.69 11.89
CA PRO A 75 -7.64 10.74 12.71
C PRO A 75 -7.71 9.42 13.50
N VAL A 76 -7.75 9.50 14.83
CA VAL A 76 -8.28 8.38 15.61
C VAL A 76 -9.71 8.21 15.15
N THR A 77 -9.98 7.15 14.41
CA THR A 77 -11.31 6.92 13.87
C THR A 77 -11.79 5.54 14.27
N ALA A 78 -13.02 5.48 14.78
CA ALA A 78 -13.73 4.23 15.02
C ALA A 78 -14.14 3.52 13.71
N VAL A 79 -13.81 4.10 12.55
CA VAL A 79 -14.10 3.61 11.20
C VAL A 79 -12.79 3.07 10.59
N PRO A 80 -12.84 1.92 9.89
CA PRO A 80 -11.67 1.38 9.21
C PRO A 80 -11.16 2.34 8.13
N LEU A 81 -9.84 2.43 8.04
CA LEU A 81 -9.11 3.15 7.01
C LEU A 81 -8.54 2.14 6.01
N THR A 82 -8.47 2.51 4.75
CA THR A 82 -7.86 1.69 3.70
C THR A 82 -6.71 2.45 3.05
N ILE A 83 -5.52 1.83 3.03
CA ILE A 83 -4.34 2.33 2.32
C ILE A 83 -4.17 1.52 1.03
N THR A 84 -4.18 2.22 -0.10
CA THR A 84 -4.07 1.62 -1.43
C THR A 84 -2.97 2.32 -2.22
N PRO A 85 -1.82 1.67 -2.43
CA PRO A 85 -0.80 2.15 -3.37
C PRO A 85 -1.20 1.84 -4.82
N THR A 86 -0.85 2.75 -5.73
CA THR A 86 -1.12 2.64 -7.16
C THR A 86 0.00 3.26 -7.97
N ARG A 87 0.35 2.61 -9.08
CA ARG A 87 1.30 3.11 -10.07
C ARG A 87 1.03 2.40 -11.38
N ASP A 88 0.82 3.16 -12.44
CA ASP A 88 0.61 2.62 -13.77
C ASP A 88 1.34 3.44 -14.86
N ASP A 89 2.64 3.21 -14.98
CA ASP A 89 3.53 3.92 -15.89
C ASP A 89 4.61 2.96 -16.46
N ASN A 90 5.25 3.39 -17.56
CA ASN A 90 6.49 2.80 -18.07
C ASN A 90 6.49 1.25 -18.10
N TRP A 91 5.48 0.65 -18.76
CA TRP A 91 5.30 -0.80 -18.84
C TRP A 91 6.56 -1.57 -19.27
N GLN A 92 7.43 -0.95 -20.07
CA GLN A 92 8.68 -1.51 -20.59
C GLN A 92 9.86 -1.47 -19.59
N ASN A 93 9.73 -0.82 -18.44
CA ASN A 93 10.80 -0.75 -17.44
C ASN A 93 11.14 -2.16 -16.93
N GLY A 94 12.40 -2.60 -17.11
CA GLY A 94 12.87 -3.96 -16.78
C GLY A 94 12.42 -5.06 -17.75
N VAL A 95 11.23 -4.93 -18.34
CA VAL A 95 10.63 -5.95 -19.19
C VAL A 95 11.45 -6.23 -20.45
N SER A 96 11.94 -7.46 -20.58
CA SER A 96 12.85 -7.86 -21.64
C SER A 96 12.49 -9.21 -22.29
N THR A 97 13.26 -9.59 -23.32
CA THR A 97 13.15 -10.94 -23.90
C THR A 97 13.67 -12.01 -22.93
N PHE A 98 14.50 -11.65 -21.96
CA PHE A 98 15.00 -12.59 -20.96
C PHE A 98 13.87 -13.05 -20.01
N ASP A 99 12.98 -12.14 -19.61
CA ASP A 99 11.78 -12.48 -18.82
C ASP A 99 10.90 -13.50 -19.52
N ARG A 100 10.68 -13.32 -20.82
CA ARG A 100 9.94 -14.28 -21.65
C ARG A 100 10.57 -15.67 -21.64
N ILE A 101 11.90 -15.75 -21.65
CA ILE A 101 12.62 -17.03 -21.56
C ILE A 101 12.40 -17.68 -20.20
N LEU A 102 12.46 -16.91 -19.11
CA LEU A 102 12.22 -17.42 -17.75
C LEU A 102 10.78 -17.91 -17.57
N ILE A 103 9.79 -17.14 -18.00
CA ILE A 103 8.37 -17.54 -17.98
C ILE A 103 8.15 -18.79 -18.84
N THR A 104 8.76 -18.87 -20.03
CA THR A 104 8.66 -20.06 -20.90
C THR A 104 9.24 -21.30 -20.21
N LYS A 105 10.40 -21.18 -19.55
CA LYS A 105 11.01 -22.29 -18.81
C LYS A 105 10.14 -22.73 -17.62
N HIS A 106 9.47 -21.80 -16.96
CA HIS A 106 8.54 -22.10 -15.88
C HIS A 106 7.33 -22.89 -16.39
N ILE A 107 6.69 -22.43 -17.47
CA ILE A 107 5.58 -23.14 -18.12
C ILE A 107 5.98 -24.57 -18.53
N LEU A 108 7.21 -24.76 -19.00
CA LEU A 108 7.72 -26.07 -19.42
C LEU A 108 8.23 -26.94 -18.24
N GLY A 109 8.24 -26.43 -17.00
CA GLY A 109 8.77 -27.12 -15.84
C GLY A 109 10.29 -27.33 -15.86
N ILE A 110 11.02 -26.60 -16.70
CA ILE A 110 12.49 -26.71 -16.84
C ILE A 110 13.19 -25.94 -15.72
N GLN A 111 12.70 -24.75 -15.42
CA GLN A 111 13.20 -23.88 -14.36
C GLN A 111 12.00 -23.09 -13.82
N LEU A 112 11.62 -23.37 -12.58
CA LEU A 112 10.49 -22.69 -11.96
C LEU A 112 10.91 -21.31 -11.45
N LEU A 113 9.97 -20.36 -11.46
CA LEU A 113 10.07 -19.14 -10.68
C LEU A 113 9.95 -19.50 -9.20
N ASP A 114 10.78 -18.88 -8.38
CA ASP A 114 11.10 -19.30 -7.01
C ASP A 114 10.50 -18.40 -5.92
N SER A 115 9.62 -17.47 -6.31
CA SER A 115 8.96 -16.53 -5.42
C SER A 115 7.51 -16.26 -5.87
N PRO A 116 6.57 -16.09 -4.92
CA PRO A 116 5.20 -15.72 -5.25
C PRO A 116 5.12 -14.37 -5.98
N TYR A 117 6.04 -13.44 -5.70
CA TYR A 117 6.09 -12.15 -6.36
C TYR A 117 6.47 -12.29 -7.84
N LYS A 118 7.43 -13.19 -8.17
CA LYS A 118 7.78 -13.52 -9.56
C LYS A 118 6.64 -14.23 -10.29
N LEU A 119 5.91 -15.10 -9.61
CA LEU A 119 4.73 -15.77 -10.17
C LEU A 119 3.65 -14.73 -10.54
N ILE A 120 3.42 -13.75 -9.68
CA ILE A 120 2.47 -12.65 -9.93
C ILE A 120 2.98 -11.71 -11.03
N ALA A 121 4.28 -11.42 -11.09
CA ALA A 121 4.88 -10.67 -12.20
C ALA A 121 4.72 -11.39 -13.55
N ALA A 122 4.75 -12.74 -13.55
CA ALA A 122 4.58 -13.56 -14.75
C ALA A 122 3.13 -13.64 -15.26
N ASP A 123 2.13 -13.45 -14.40
CA ASP A 123 0.70 -13.35 -14.77
C ASP A 123 0.36 -11.94 -15.28
N VAL A 124 0.84 -11.65 -16.50
CA VAL A 124 0.72 -10.33 -17.12
C VAL A 124 -0.74 -9.96 -17.36
N ASN A 125 -1.57 -10.92 -17.74
CA ASN A 125 -2.99 -10.66 -18.04
C ASN A 125 -3.91 -10.71 -16.79
N ASN A 126 -3.35 -11.04 -15.62
CA ASN A 126 -4.02 -11.02 -14.32
C ASN A 126 -5.23 -11.96 -14.24
N ASN A 127 -5.06 -13.21 -14.70
CA ASN A 127 -6.11 -14.24 -14.65
C ASN A 127 -5.86 -15.33 -13.59
N GLY A 128 -4.76 -15.24 -12.85
CA GLY A 128 -4.36 -16.21 -11.84
C GLY A 128 -3.64 -17.44 -12.37
N GLN A 129 -3.15 -17.42 -13.62
CA GLN A 129 -2.47 -18.56 -14.24
C GLN A 129 -1.33 -18.09 -15.15
N ILE A 130 -0.16 -18.71 -15.02
CA ILE A 130 0.98 -18.43 -15.90
C ILE A 130 0.86 -19.29 -17.15
N SER A 131 0.65 -18.64 -18.29
CA SER A 131 0.33 -19.32 -19.54
C SER A 131 0.99 -18.68 -20.76
N VAL A 132 0.76 -19.27 -21.93
CA VAL A 132 1.20 -18.69 -23.20
C VAL A 132 0.53 -17.34 -23.48
N LEU A 133 -0.66 -17.07 -22.91
CA LEU A 133 -1.33 -15.77 -23.07
C LEU A 133 -0.54 -14.64 -22.43
N ASP A 134 0.16 -14.91 -21.32
CA ASP A 134 1.04 -13.95 -20.66
C ASP A 134 2.26 -13.61 -21.52
N LEU A 135 2.83 -14.61 -22.20
CA LEU A 135 3.93 -14.39 -23.14
C LEU A 135 3.52 -13.53 -24.34
N ILE A 136 2.26 -13.63 -24.78
CA ILE A 136 1.69 -12.80 -25.85
C ILE A 136 1.48 -11.37 -25.34
N ALA A 137 0.89 -11.19 -24.16
CA ALA A 137 0.72 -9.87 -23.54
C ALA A 137 2.06 -9.18 -23.29
N LEU A 138 3.06 -9.93 -22.82
CA LEU A 138 4.42 -9.41 -22.61
C LEU A 138 5.09 -9.01 -23.93
N GLN A 139 4.89 -9.77 -24.99
CA GLN A 139 5.37 -9.41 -26.33
C GLN A 139 4.72 -8.12 -26.85
N GLN A 140 3.45 -7.87 -26.53
CA GLN A 140 2.76 -6.62 -26.87
C GLN A 140 3.36 -5.44 -26.10
N ILE A 141 3.61 -5.57 -24.80
CA ILE A 141 4.30 -4.54 -23.98
C ILE A 141 5.63 -4.15 -24.62
N ILE A 142 6.44 -5.13 -25.02
CA ILE A 142 7.77 -4.90 -25.59
C ILE A 142 7.68 -4.15 -26.93
N LEU A 143 6.70 -4.48 -27.78
CA LEU A 143 6.61 -3.91 -29.13
C LEU A 143 5.87 -2.58 -29.17
N ASP A 144 4.72 -2.50 -28.49
CA ASP A 144 3.87 -1.33 -28.46
C ASP A 144 3.00 -1.34 -27.18
N PRO A 145 3.51 -0.76 -26.08
CA PRO A 145 2.80 -0.73 -24.80
C PRO A 145 1.53 0.11 -24.86
N SER A 146 1.39 1.02 -25.83
CA SER A 146 0.19 1.85 -25.99
C SER A 146 -0.98 1.10 -26.61
N SER A 147 -0.70 -0.01 -27.32
CA SER A 147 -1.69 -0.89 -27.94
C SER A 147 -2.13 -2.06 -27.05
N ALA A 148 -1.42 -2.28 -25.95
CA ALA A 148 -1.61 -3.44 -25.10
C ALA A 148 -2.88 -3.27 -24.25
N SER A 149 -3.96 -3.94 -24.62
CA SER A 149 -5.18 -4.01 -23.80
C SER A 149 -4.99 -5.04 -22.69
N ILE A 150 -4.20 -4.69 -21.68
CA ILE A 150 -3.86 -5.58 -20.57
C ILE A 150 -4.78 -5.28 -19.38
N ASN A 151 -5.42 -6.31 -18.84
CA ASN A 151 -6.30 -6.20 -17.67
C ASN A 151 -5.50 -6.17 -16.35
N ASN A 152 -4.48 -5.32 -16.30
CA ASN A 152 -3.55 -5.22 -15.18
C ASN A 152 -2.95 -3.80 -15.13
N THR A 153 -2.26 -3.46 -14.05
CA THR A 153 -1.43 -2.26 -13.94
C THR A 153 0.04 -2.63 -14.09
N SER A 154 0.89 -1.71 -14.54
CA SER A 154 2.32 -1.99 -14.76
C SER A 154 3.06 -2.36 -13.47
N TRP A 155 2.55 -1.91 -12.33
CA TRP A 155 2.99 -2.28 -11.00
C TRP A 155 1.81 -2.79 -10.17
N ARG A 156 2.06 -3.83 -9.37
CA ARG A 156 1.15 -4.29 -8.32
C ARG A 156 1.83 -4.16 -6.97
N PHE A 157 1.01 -4.08 -5.94
CA PHE A 157 1.47 -3.87 -4.57
C PHE A 157 0.72 -4.82 -3.65
N ILE A 158 1.46 -5.45 -2.76
CA ILE A 158 0.92 -6.37 -1.75
C ILE A 158 1.42 -5.90 -0.39
N PRO A 159 0.57 -5.82 0.65
CA PRO A 159 1.04 -5.52 2.00
C PRO A 159 2.21 -6.44 2.39
N ALA A 160 3.30 -5.88 2.90
CA ALA A 160 4.48 -6.67 3.28
C ALA A 160 4.19 -7.64 4.45
N SER A 161 3.14 -7.37 5.22
CA SER A 161 2.64 -8.25 6.28
C SER A 161 1.79 -9.43 5.78
N TYR A 162 1.59 -9.56 4.47
CA TYR A 162 0.80 -10.64 3.90
C TYR A 162 1.62 -11.91 3.73
N ASP A 163 1.17 -12.99 4.37
CA ASP A 163 1.79 -14.31 4.29
C ASP A 163 1.01 -15.19 3.30
N PHE A 164 1.68 -15.63 2.23
CA PHE A 164 1.09 -16.58 1.29
C PHE A 164 0.91 -17.96 1.92
N LEU A 165 -0.28 -18.55 1.82
CA LEU A 165 -0.54 -19.93 2.27
C LEU A 165 0.37 -20.96 1.61
N ASP A 166 0.56 -20.82 0.30
CA ASP A 166 1.52 -21.58 -0.50
C ASP A 166 2.30 -20.60 -1.41
N PRO A 167 3.57 -20.31 -1.11
CA PRO A 167 4.40 -19.44 -1.95
C PRO A 167 4.59 -19.94 -3.39
N THR A 168 4.32 -21.22 -3.67
CA THR A 168 4.39 -21.80 -5.01
C THR A 168 3.08 -21.69 -5.80
N ASP A 169 1.99 -21.30 -5.14
CA ASP A 169 0.68 -21.04 -5.74
C ASP A 169 -0.02 -19.84 -5.03
N PRO A 170 0.33 -18.60 -5.42
CA PRO A 170 -0.15 -17.39 -4.74
C PRO A 170 -1.64 -17.10 -4.95
N TRP A 171 -2.34 -17.88 -5.77
CA TRP A 171 -3.76 -17.67 -6.11
C TRP A 171 -4.72 -18.60 -5.37
N GLN A 172 -4.23 -19.37 -4.39
CA GLN A 172 -5.08 -20.16 -3.48
C GLN A 172 -6.10 -19.30 -2.72
N GLU A 173 -5.79 -18.02 -2.54
CA GLU A 173 -6.65 -17.01 -1.95
C GLU A 173 -6.56 -15.67 -2.69
N PRO A 174 -7.56 -14.78 -2.56
CA PRO A 174 -7.49 -13.46 -3.18
C PRO A 174 -6.34 -12.63 -2.61
N ILE A 175 -5.39 -12.27 -3.47
CA ILE A 175 -4.24 -11.44 -3.11
C ILE A 175 -4.71 -10.02 -2.72
N PRO A 176 -4.38 -9.53 -1.51
CA PRO A 176 -4.74 -8.18 -1.09
C PRO A 176 -3.93 -7.14 -1.87
N VAL A 177 -4.62 -6.12 -2.38
CA VAL A 177 -4.01 -4.97 -3.09
C VAL A 177 -4.04 -3.68 -2.26
N HIS A 178 -4.50 -3.78 -1.01
CA HIS A 178 -4.64 -2.68 -0.07
C HIS A 178 -4.54 -3.23 1.35
N GLN A 179 -4.21 -2.36 2.31
CA GLN A 179 -4.24 -2.68 3.72
C GLN A 179 -5.42 -1.99 4.39
N VAL A 180 -6.25 -2.75 5.08
CA VAL A 180 -7.31 -2.21 5.94
C VAL A 180 -6.79 -2.11 7.37
N ILE A 181 -6.97 -0.95 7.98
CA ILE A 181 -6.46 -0.64 9.32
C ILE A 181 -7.61 -0.17 10.19
N LEU A 182 -7.70 -0.74 11.37
CA LEU A 182 -8.57 -0.26 12.43
C LEU A 182 -7.68 0.18 13.60
N SER A 183 -7.59 1.48 13.82
CA SER A 183 -6.82 2.04 14.95
C SER A 183 -7.74 2.79 15.89
N LEU A 184 -7.85 2.29 17.11
CA LEU A 184 -8.68 2.89 18.17
C LEU A 184 -7.87 3.82 19.08
N GLU A 185 -6.54 3.78 18.97
CA GLU A 185 -5.61 4.56 19.78
C GLU A 185 -4.54 5.19 18.88
N PRO A 186 -4.16 6.45 19.13
CA PRO A 186 -3.04 7.08 18.46
C PRO A 186 -1.75 6.26 18.53
N SER A 187 -1.27 5.86 17.36
CA SER A 187 -0.05 5.09 17.21
C SER A 187 0.63 5.44 15.89
N ILE A 188 1.95 5.24 15.85
CA ILE A 188 2.66 5.12 14.59
C ILE A 188 2.37 3.71 14.09
N ILE A 189 1.75 3.62 12.93
CA ILE A 189 1.43 2.35 12.28
C ILE A 189 2.22 2.31 10.99
N ASP A 190 3.16 1.36 10.94
CA ASP A 190 3.96 1.07 9.77
C ASP A 190 3.20 0.12 8.85
N VAL A 191 3.08 0.49 7.59
CA VAL A 191 2.27 -0.17 6.57
C VAL A 191 3.11 -0.29 5.31
N ASP A 192 3.96 -1.30 5.29
CA ASP A 192 4.86 -1.51 4.17
C ASP A 192 4.17 -2.29 3.05
N PHE A 193 4.64 -2.12 1.81
CA PHE A 193 4.18 -2.86 0.65
C PHE A 193 5.35 -3.39 -0.17
N VAL A 194 5.19 -4.62 -0.68
CA VAL A 194 6.05 -5.19 -1.71
C VAL A 194 5.51 -4.79 -3.08
N ALA A 195 6.35 -4.10 -3.85
CA ALA A 195 6.08 -3.69 -5.23
C ALA A 195 6.53 -4.77 -6.22
N ILE A 196 5.69 -5.01 -7.22
CA ILE A 196 5.87 -6.05 -8.22
C ILE A 196 5.73 -5.41 -9.59
N LYS A 197 6.82 -5.36 -10.36
CA LYS A 197 6.77 -4.91 -11.75
C LYS A 197 6.18 -6.04 -12.62
N ILE A 198 5.03 -5.79 -13.21
CA ILE A 198 4.39 -6.78 -14.09
C ILE A 198 5.23 -6.99 -15.34
N GLY A 199 5.53 -8.27 -15.63
CA GLY A 199 6.33 -8.72 -16.75
C GLY A 199 7.85 -8.80 -16.50
N ASP A 200 8.35 -8.30 -15.37
CA ASP A 200 9.77 -8.30 -15.00
C ASP A 200 9.99 -9.36 -13.91
N VAL A 201 10.36 -10.58 -14.33
CA VAL A 201 10.49 -11.74 -13.42
C VAL A 201 11.93 -11.97 -12.98
N ASN A 202 12.87 -11.21 -13.54
CA ASN A 202 14.28 -11.20 -13.14
C ASN A 202 14.68 -9.97 -12.31
N GLY A 203 13.72 -9.11 -11.92
CA GLY A 203 13.96 -7.97 -11.04
C GLY A 203 14.83 -6.87 -11.65
N SER A 204 14.73 -6.64 -12.96
CA SER A 204 15.62 -5.68 -13.66
C SER A 204 15.02 -4.29 -13.86
N ALA A 205 13.79 -4.05 -13.41
CA ALA A 205 13.16 -2.74 -13.45
C ALA A 205 13.88 -1.75 -12.54
N VAL A 206 14.09 -0.53 -13.04
CA VAL A 206 14.68 0.56 -12.24
C VAL A 206 13.58 1.21 -11.42
N ALA A 207 13.67 1.14 -10.09
CA ALA A 207 12.59 1.61 -9.21
C ALA A 207 12.63 3.12 -8.89
N ASN A 208 13.80 3.77 -9.06
CA ASN A 208 14.08 5.18 -8.71
C ASN A 208 14.68 6.03 -9.83
#